data_AF-A0A5E4M9D9-F1
#
_entry.id   AF-A0A5E4M9D9-F1
#
_cell.length_a   1.000
_cell.length_b   1.000
_cell.length_c   1.000
_cell.angle_alpha   90.00
_cell.angle_beta   90.00
_cell.angle_gamma   90.00
#
_symmetry.space_group_name_H-M   'P 1'
#
loop_
_entity.id
_entity.type
_entity.pdbx_description
1 polymer ?
#
loop_
_entity_poly.entity_id
_entity_poly.type
_entity_poly.pdbx_seq_one_letter_code
_entity_poly.pdbx_strand_id
1 'polypeptide(L)'
;MVACEDAGGHLANVGSDSRTSFLASLVSSALANHTASYRKAFVGLFSDGGFVAVTGEPLNCLPFRAWAPGHPKANKLKKDCTVVTSNRYWKTVDCTLKLPYICELISDGPLSPVERYCAPISNEKRRKNCILRNHKQFQNVEQSNQIKYQCFDSNINKKTIEVTDNN
;
A
#
# COMPACT_ATOMS: atom_id res chain seq x y z
N MET A 1 -6.64 4.32 -10.52
CA MET A 1 -6.03 3.75 -11.74
C MET A 1 -6.44 2.30 -11.79
N VAL A 2 -7.37 1.95 -12.67
CA VAL A 2 -8.05 0.64 -12.69
C VAL A 2 -7.13 -0.48 -13.24
N ALA A 3 -6.07 -0.13 -13.98
CA ALA A 3 -5.24 -1.12 -14.68
C ALA A 3 -4.54 -2.16 -13.78
N CYS A 4 -4.14 -1.82 -12.55
CA CYS A 4 -3.58 -2.83 -11.63
C CYS A 4 -4.67 -3.73 -11.07
N GLU A 5 -5.87 -3.19 -10.83
CA GLU A 5 -7.04 -3.92 -10.33
C GLU A 5 -7.51 -4.93 -11.38
N ASP A 6 -7.56 -4.53 -12.65
CA ASP A 6 -7.87 -5.41 -13.80
C ASP A 6 -6.88 -6.59 -13.93
N ALA A 7 -5.64 -6.40 -13.46
CA ALA A 7 -4.62 -7.45 -13.44
C ALA A 7 -4.66 -8.34 -12.18
N GLY A 8 -5.64 -8.15 -11.28
CA GLY A 8 -5.72 -8.87 -10.01
C GLY A 8 -4.73 -8.36 -8.96
N GLY A 9 -4.42 -7.07 -8.99
CA GLY A 9 -3.46 -6.43 -8.11
C GLY A 9 -3.87 -5.03 -7.68
N HIS A 10 -2.92 -4.31 -7.11
CA HIS A 10 -3.07 -2.88 -6.81
C HIS A 10 -1.74 -2.17 -7.11
N LEU A 11 -1.69 -0.85 -6.97
CA LEU A 11 -0.41 -0.13 -7.07
C LEU A 11 0.54 -0.60 -5.96
N ALA A 12 1.82 -0.75 -6.27
CA ALA A 12 2.76 -1.36 -5.34
C ALA A 12 2.93 -0.56 -4.05
N ASN A 13 2.88 -1.25 -2.90
CA ASN A 13 3.08 -0.62 -1.60
C ASN A 13 4.58 -0.36 -1.34
N VAL A 14 4.93 0.82 -0.82
CA VAL A 14 6.31 1.28 -0.56
C VAL A 14 6.76 1.15 0.90
N GLY A 15 5.92 0.62 1.79
CA GLY A 15 6.02 0.71 3.25
C GLY A 15 7.24 0.11 3.96
N SER A 16 8.27 -0.33 3.23
CA SER A 16 9.54 -0.77 3.78
C SER A 16 10.72 -0.41 2.85
N ASP A 17 11.93 -0.44 3.42
CA ASP A 17 13.17 -0.24 2.67
C ASP A 17 13.35 -1.28 1.56
N SER A 18 13.13 -2.55 1.88
CA SER A 18 13.24 -3.65 0.91
C SER A 18 12.28 -3.46 -0.28
N ARG A 19 11.04 -3.08 -0.01
CA ARG A 19 10.02 -2.83 -1.04
C ARG A 19 10.40 -1.61 -1.88
N THR A 20 10.76 -0.50 -1.25
CA THR A 20 11.18 0.71 -1.97
C THR A 20 12.43 0.48 -2.83
N SER A 21 13.41 -0.24 -2.31
CA SER A 21 14.64 -0.59 -3.05
C SER A 21 14.36 -1.47 -4.25
N PHE A 22 13.50 -2.48 -4.11
CA PHE A 22 13.07 -3.33 -5.21
C PHE A 22 12.31 -2.53 -6.28
N LEU A 23 11.34 -1.70 -5.88
CA LEU A 23 10.59 -0.88 -6.83
C LEU A 23 11.49 0.12 -7.58
N ALA A 24 12.46 0.72 -6.89
CA ALA A 24 13.43 1.61 -7.51
C ALA A 24 14.34 0.89 -8.51
N SER A 25 14.67 -0.39 -8.30
CA SER A 25 15.46 -1.17 -9.26
C SER A 25 14.66 -1.45 -10.54
N LEU A 26 13.35 -1.72 -10.42
CA LEU A 26 12.44 -1.83 -11.57
C LEU A 26 12.36 -0.52 -12.36
N VAL A 27 12.24 0.62 -11.68
CA VAL A 27 12.28 1.93 -12.34
C VAL A 27 13.62 2.15 -13.05
N SER A 28 14.72 1.78 -12.39
CA SER A 28 16.08 1.97 -12.93
C SER A 28 16.31 1.15 -14.21
N SER A 29 15.83 -0.10 -14.24
CA SER A 29 16.00 -0.99 -15.39
C SER A 29 15.02 -0.64 -16.52
N ALA A 30 13.72 -0.50 -16.22
CA ALA A 30 12.70 -0.26 -17.23
C ALA A 30 12.81 1.11 -17.89
N LEU A 31 13.32 2.12 -17.18
CA LEU A 31 13.46 3.49 -17.67
C LEU A 31 14.93 3.89 -17.89
N ALA A 32 15.83 2.93 -18.13
CA ALA A 32 17.26 3.16 -18.30
C ALA A 32 17.58 4.17 -19.42
N ASN A 33 16.75 4.28 -20.46
CA ASN A 33 16.97 5.23 -21.56
C ASN A 33 16.35 6.62 -21.31
N HIS A 34 15.65 6.81 -20.19
CA HIS A 34 15.04 8.09 -19.83
C HIS A 34 15.98 8.94 -18.98
N THR A 35 15.76 10.26 -19.00
CA THR A 35 16.48 11.21 -18.13
C THR A 35 16.13 10.97 -16.66
N ALA A 36 17.04 11.34 -15.74
CA ALA A 36 16.81 11.19 -14.30
C ALA A 36 15.50 11.83 -13.81
N SER A 37 15.03 12.90 -14.48
CA SER A 37 13.77 13.56 -14.16
C SER A 37 12.52 12.71 -14.47
N TYR A 38 12.63 11.78 -15.41
CA TYR A 38 11.56 10.91 -15.89
C TYR A 38 11.65 9.47 -15.35
N ARG A 39 12.78 9.10 -14.73
CA ARG A 39 12.96 7.80 -14.07
C ARG A 39 12.21 7.72 -12.74
N LYS A 40 10.88 7.68 -12.83
CA LYS A 40 9.95 7.57 -11.71
C LYS A 40 8.65 6.92 -12.13
N ALA A 41 7.99 6.24 -11.20
CA ALA A 41 6.72 5.57 -11.44
C ALA A 41 5.77 5.73 -10.26
N PHE A 42 4.46 5.78 -10.53
CA PHE A 42 3.43 5.79 -9.50
C PHE A 42 3.44 4.52 -8.67
N VAL A 43 3.16 4.70 -7.38
CA VAL A 43 3.09 3.66 -6.35
C VAL A 43 1.83 3.87 -5.51
N GLY A 44 1.47 2.86 -4.72
CA GLY A 44 0.24 2.80 -3.93
C GLY A 44 0.33 3.62 -2.64
N LEU A 45 0.70 4.90 -2.72
CA LEU A 45 0.68 5.84 -1.61
C LEU A 45 0.14 7.20 -2.11
N PHE A 46 -0.93 7.70 -1.50
CA PHE A 46 -1.57 8.95 -1.91
C PHE A 46 -2.03 9.75 -0.69
N SER A 47 -2.24 11.05 -0.88
CA SER A 47 -2.66 11.99 0.16
C SER A 47 -4.03 12.58 -0.14
N ASP A 48 -4.95 12.50 0.81
CA ASP A 48 -6.25 13.20 0.83
C ASP A 48 -6.56 13.63 2.27
N GLY A 49 -5.85 14.67 2.75
CA GLY A 49 -5.85 15.05 4.18
C GLY A 49 -4.88 14.25 5.06
N GLY A 50 -4.21 13.25 4.49
CA GLY A 50 -3.18 12.42 5.12
C GLY A 50 -2.72 11.34 4.14
N PHE A 51 -1.49 10.83 4.32
CA PHE A 51 -0.96 9.78 3.45
C PHE A 51 -1.48 8.40 3.86
N VAL A 52 -2.05 7.67 2.90
CA VAL A 52 -2.58 6.32 3.09
C VAL A 52 -2.08 5.43 1.95
N ALA A 53 -1.65 4.21 2.30
CA ALA A 53 -1.30 3.20 1.32
C ALA A 53 -2.56 2.70 0.58
N VAL A 54 -2.42 2.18 -0.63
CA VAL A 54 -3.56 1.63 -1.39
C VAL A 54 -4.26 0.46 -0.70
N THR A 55 -3.53 -0.23 0.18
CA THR A 55 -4.01 -1.32 1.04
C THR A 55 -4.73 -0.83 2.30
N GLY A 56 -4.85 0.49 2.50
CA GLY A 56 -5.61 1.13 3.56
C GLY A 56 -4.78 1.52 4.79
N GLU A 57 -3.52 1.12 4.89
CA GLU A 57 -2.68 1.48 6.03
C GLU A 57 -2.30 2.96 6.00
N PRO A 58 -2.60 3.72 7.06
CA PRO A 58 -2.13 5.09 7.17
C PRO A 58 -0.60 5.13 7.29
N LEU A 59 0.04 6.09 6.61
CA LEU A 59 1.49 6.15 6.53
C LEU A 59 2.14 6.32 7.91
N ASN A 60 1.51 7.05 8.84
CA ASN A 60 1.98 7.23 10.23
C ASN A 60 2.12 5.92 11.01
N CYS A 61 1.53 4.82 10.53
CA CYS A 61 1.60 3.50 11.13
C CYS A 61 2.76 2.65 10.60
N LEU A 62 3.40 3.11 9.52
CA LEU A 62 4.60 2.51 8.96
C LEU A 62 5.83 3.27 9.48
N PRO A 63 6.90 2.61 9.94
CA PRO A 63 8.10 3.30 10.46
C PRO A 63 8.99 3.86 9.34
N PHE A 64 8.86 3.34 8.11
CA PHE A 64 9.78 3.65 7.02
C PHE A 64 9.36 4.89 6.22
N ARG A 65 10.32 5.76 5.91
CA ARG A 65 10.14 6.94 5.05
C ARG A 65 11.32 7.09 4.10
N ALA A 66 11.03 7.31 2.83
CA ALA A 66 12.06 7.59 1.82
C ALA A 66 11.76 8.87 1.03
N TRP A 67 11.17 9.89 1.65
CA TRP A 67 10.90 11.16 0.95
C TRP A 67 12.19 11.78 0.39
N ALA A 68 12.13 12.24 -0.86
CA ALA A 68 13.18 13.09 -1.42
C ALA A 68 13.21 14.43 -0.66
N PRO A 69 14.36 15.14 -0.66
CA PRO A 69 14.44 16.50 -0.13
C PRO A 69 13.32 17.40 -0.70
N GLY A 70 12.62 18.12 0.18
CA GLY A 70 11.50 18.98 -0.19
C GLY A 70 10.16 18.26 -0.43
N HIS A 71 10.06 16.97 -0.12
CA HIS A 71 8.81 16.20 -0.13
C HIS A 71 8.46 15.66 1.27
N PRO A 72 7.16 15.39 1.55
CA PRO A 72 6.02 15.69 0.70
C PRO A 72 5.81 17.20 0.54
N LYS A 73 5.36 17.63 -0.64
CA LYS A 73 5.05 19.05 -0.87
C LYS A 73 3.88 19.45 0.05
N ALA A 74 3.98 20.60 0.69
CA ALA A 74 2.97 21.09 1.63
C ALA A 74 1.72 21.60 0.88
N ASN A 75 0.91 20.69 0.35
CA ASN A 75 -0.35 20.99 -0.30
C ASN A 75 -1.51 20.37 0.47
N LYS A 76 -1.88 20.99 1.60
CA LYS A 76 -2.96 20.49 2.47
C LYS A 76 -4.35 20.45 1.81
N LEU A 77 -4.51 21.09 0.64
CA LEU A 77 -5.78 21.26 -0.05
C LEU A 77 -5.88 20.45 -1.37
N LYS A 78 -4.84 19.68 -1.75
CA LYS A 78 -4.85 18.93 -3.01
C LYS A 78 -4.55 17.46 -2.78
N LYS A 79 -5.18 16.62 -3.61
CA LYS A 79 -4.88 15.20 -3.70
C LYS A 79 -3.53 15.03 -4.39
N ASP A 80 -2.56 14.51 -3.65
CA ASP A 80 -1.22 14.26 -4.15
C ASP A 80 -1.00 12.75 -4.30
N CYS A 81 -0.42 12.33 -5.42
CA CYS A 81 -0.02 10.95 -5.66
C CYS A 81 1.48 10.80 -5.42
N THR A 82 1.92 9.61 -5.01
CA THR A 82 3.35 9.35 -4.79
C THR A 82 3.95 8.61 -5.96
N VAL A 83 5.18 9.00 -6.32
CA VAL A 83 6.04 8.25 -7.23
C VAL A 83 7.31 7.80 -6.52
N VAL A 84 7.81 6.61 -6.87
CA VAL A 84 9.16 6.16 -6.51
C VAL A 84 10.13 6.47 -7.64
N THR A 85 11.32 6.93 -7.31
CA THR A 85 12.40 7.25 -8.26
C THR A 85 13.41 6.09 -8.36
N SER A 86 14.23 6.08 -9.42
CA SER A 86 15.35 5.13 -9.55
C SER A 86 16.33 5.19 -8.37
N ASN A 87 16.37 6.30 -7.64
CA ASN A 87 17.28 6.53 -6.53
C ASN A 87 16.65 6.19 -5.16
N ARG A 88 15.60 5.36 -5.13
CA ARG A 88 14.89 4.90 -3.92
C ARG A 88 14.14 6.00 -3.16
N TYR A 89 14.03 7.20 -3.70
CA TYR A 89 13.24 8.27 -3.09
C TYR A 89 11.80 8.32 -3.56
N TRP A 90 10.92 8.75 -2.66
CA TRP A 90 9.52 9.07 -2.91
C TRP A 90 9.34 10.56 -3.19
N LYS A 91 8.47 10.90 -4.12
CA LYS A 91 8.07 12.28 -4.42
C LYS A 91 6.56 12.36 -4.53
N THR A 92 6.00 13.45 -4.02
CA THR A 92 4.61 13.84 -4.31
C THR A 92 4.53 14.54 -5.67
N VAL A 93 3.54 14.16 -6.46
CA VAL A 93 3.25 14.73 -7.76
C VAL A 93 1.74 14.89 -7.93
N ASP A 94 1.34 15.72 -8.88
CA ASP A 94 -0.06 15.82 -9.30
C ASP A 94 -0.52 14.46 -9.88
N CYS A 95 -1.63 13.94 -9.36
CA CYS A 95 -2.20 12.66 -9.79
C CYS A 95 -2.62 12.65 -11.29
N THR A 96 -2.79 13.81 -11.92
CA THR A 96 -3.17 13.93 -13.33
C THR A 96 -2.00 13.73 -14.30
N LEU A 97 -0.75 13.67 -13.80
CA LEU A 97 0.41 13.44 -14.66
C LEU A 97 0.36 12.04 -15.28
N LYS A 98 0.74 11.96 -16.56
CA LYS A 98 0.94 10.69 -17.27
C LYS A 98 2.35 10.18 -17.02
N LEU A 99 2.48 9.25 -16.08
CA LEU A 99 3.75 8.58 -15.74
C LEU A 99 3.54 7.06 -15.72
N PRO A 100 4.63 6.28 -15.85
CA PRO A 100 4.59 4.84 -15.58
C PRO A 100 4.08 4.56 -14.17
N TYR A 101 3.58 3.34 -13.93
CA TYR A 101 3.13 2.87 -12.63
C TYR A 101 3.61 1.44 -12.40
N ILE A 102 3.72 1.05 -11.12
CA ILE A 102 4.12 -0.31 -10.76
C ILE A 102 2.96 -0.97 -10.03
N CYS A 103 2.53 -2.12 -10.54
CA CYS A 103 1.54 -2.97 -9.88
C CYS A 103 2.23 -4.00 -8.98
N GLU A 104 1.61 -4.26 -7.85
CA GLU A 104 1.83 -5.44 -7.04
C GLU A 104 0.64 -6.36 -7.29
N LEU A 105 0.93 -7.53 -7.87
CA LEU A 105 -0.07 -8.56 -8.06
C LEU A 105 -0.23 -9.30 -6.74
N ILE A 106 -1.46 -9.54 -6.34
CA ILE A 106 -1.70 -10.38 -5.18
C ILE A 106 -1.43 -11.82 -5.67
N SER A 107 -0.52 -12.54 -5.01
CA SER A 107 -0.10 -13.93 -5.34
C SER A 107 -1.26 -14.95 -5.39
N ASP A 108 -2.41 -14.46 -4.98
CA ASP A 108 -3.72 -15.05 -4.88
C ASP A 108 -4.52 -14.99 -6.20
N GLY A 109 -4.02 -14.25 -7.20
CA GLY A 109 -4.70 -14.01 -8.47
C GLY A 109 -5.93 -13.09 -8.31
N PRO A 110 -6.69 -12.86 -9.39
CA PRO A 110 -7.94 -12.08 -9.33
C PRO A 110 -9.05 -12.78 -8.51
N LEU A 111 -8.80 -14.01 -8.07
CA LEU A 111 -9.75 -14.82 -7.32
C LEU A 111 -9.71 -14.46 -5.84
N SER A 112 -10.87 -14.12 -5.30
CA SER A 112 -11.09 -13.95 -3.87
C SER A 112 -10.60 -15.17 -3.08
N PRO A 113 -10.30 -15.03 -1.77
CA PRO A 113 -9.89 -16.15 -0.93
C PRO A 113 -10.83 -17.35 -1.01
N VAL A 114 -12.14 -17.09 -1.09
CA VAL A 114 -13.16 -18.14 -1.25
C VAL A 114 -13.13 -18.79 -2.63
N GLU A 115 -12.90 -18.02 -3.70
CA GLU A 115 -12.78 -18.56 -5.05
C GLU A 115 -11.55 -19.45 -5.19
N ARG A 116 -10.43 -19.11 -4.55
CA ARG A 116 -9.25 -19.99 -4.49
C ARG A 116 -9.50 -21.25 -3.70
N TYR A 117 -10.12 -21.13 -2.53
CA TYR A 117 -10.48 -22.29 -1.72
C TYR A 117 -11.36 -23.28 -2.51
N CYS A 118 -12.29 -22.76 -3.31
CA CYS A 118 -13.20 -23.57 -4.13
C CYS A 118 -12.64 -23.91 -5.53
N ALA A 119 -11.49 -23.36 -5.94
CA ALA A 119 -10.93 -23.53 -7.28
C ALA A 119 -10.66 -24.98 -7.70
N PRO A 120 -10.22 -25.89 -6.80
CA PRO A 120 -10.00 -27.29 -7.14
C PRO A 120 -11.27 -28.07 -7.55
N ILE A 121 -12.47 -27.52 -7.33
CA ILE A 121 -13.74 -28.18 -7.68
C ILE A 121 -14.01 -28.00 -9.19
N SER A 122 -13.85 -29.08 -9.95
CA SER A 122 -14.07 -29.10 -11.40
C SER A 122 -15.53 -28.92 -11.82
N ASN A 123 -16.48 -29.42 -11.02
CA ASN A 123 -17.91 -29.28 -11.31
C ASN A 123 -18.41 -27.87 -10.98
N GLU A 124 -18.88 -27.15 -12.00
CA GLU A 124 -19.26 -25.73 -11.88
C GLU A 124 -20.37 -25.48 -10.84
N LYS A 125 -21.40 -26.32 -10.79
CA LYS A 125 -22.51 -26.18 -9.84
C LYS A 125 -22.04 -26.39 -8.40
N ARG A 126 -21.17 -27.40 -8.18
CA ARG A 126 -20.55 -27.65 -6.88
C ARG A 126 -19.60 -26.52 -6.48
N ARG A 127 -18.83 -25.98 -7.43
CA ARG A 127 -17.93 -24.85 -7.19
C ARG A 127 -18.70 -23.59 -6.78
N LYS A 128 -19.77 -23.23 -7.51
CA LYS A 128 -20.66 -22.12 -7.14
C LYS A 128 -21.28 -22.31 -5.75
N ASN A 129 -21.74 -23.52 -5.43
CA ASN A 129 -22.28 -23.83 -4.11
C ASN A 129 -21.22 -23.75 -2.99
N CYS A 130 -19.97 -24.16 -3.25
CA CYS A 130 -18.86 -23.98 -2.32
C CYS A 130 -18.62 -22.50 -2.02
N ILE A 131 -18.60 -21.65 -3.05
CA ILE A 131 -18.38 -20.21 -2.90
C ILE A 131 -19.50 -19.60 -2.05
N LEU A 132 -20.77 -19.88 -2.37
CA LEU A 132 -21.93 -19.36 -1.63
C LEU A 132 -21.92 -19.76 -0.15
N ARG A 133 -21.51 -21.00 0.16
CA ARG A 133 -21.48 -21.51 1.55
C ARG A 133 -20.37 -20.88 2.38
N ASN A 134 -19.21 -20.63 1.77
CA ASN A 134 -18.03 -20.16 2.50
C ASN A 134 -17.85 -18.64 2.46
N HIS A 135 -18.65 -17.92 1.65
CA HIS A 135 -18.54 -16.47 1.45
C HIS A 135 -18.44 -15.68 2.77
N LYS A 136 -19.35 -15.90 3.73
CA LYS A 136 -19.34 -15.19 5.03
C LYS A 136 -18.10 -15.47 5.87
N GLN A 137 -17.59 -16.70 5.84
CA GLN A 137 -16.39 -17.08 6.59
C GLN A 137 -15.18 -16.31 6.08
N PHE A 138 -15.01 -16.22 4.76
CA PHE A 138 -13.90 -15.50 4.16
C PHE A 138 -14.05 -13.97 4.23
N GLN A 139 -15.28 -13.43 4.22
CA GLN A 139 -15.52 -12.00 4.48
C GLN A 139 -15.08 -11.57 5.89
N ASN A 140 -15.31 -12.40 6.90
CA ASN A 140 -14.94 -12.08 8.29
C ASN A 140 -13.42 -12.08 8.51
N VAL A 141 -12.68 -12.88 7.73
CA VAL A 141 -11.21 -12.93 7.79
C VAL A 141 -10.62 -11.64 7.21
N GLU A 142 -11.14 -11.14 6.09
CA GLU A 142 -10.73 -9.86 5.50
C GLU A 142 -11.01 -8.67 6.42
N GLN A 143 -12.17 -8.66 7.09
CA GLN A 143 -12.52 -7.63 8.08
C GLN A 143 -11.66 -7.71 9.35
N SER A 144 -11.34 -8.91 9.85
CA SER A 144 -10.44 -9.06 11.00
C SER A 144 -9.00 -8.60 10.70
N ASN A 145 -8.55 -8.76 9.46
CA ASN A 145 -7.26 -8.23 9.02
C ASN A 145 -7.29 -6.70 8.92
N GLN A 146 -8.41 -6.11 8.49
CA GLN A 146 -8.62 -4.65 8.52
C GLN A 146 -8.61 -4.07 9.96
N ILE A 147 -9.19 -4.79 10.93
CA ILE A 147 -9.22 -4.36 12.34
C ILE A 147 -7.82 -4.43 12.99
N LYS A 148 -6.87 -5.17 12.41
CA LYS A 148 -5.49 -5.27 12.89
C LYS A 148 -4.64 -4.02 12.60
N TYR A 149 -5.16 -3.05 11.83
CA TYR A 149 -4.48 -1.80 11.48
C TYR A 149 -4.86 -0.62 12.37
N GLN A 150 -5.43 -0.85 13.56
CA GLN A 150 -5.43 0.16 14.60
C GLN A 150 -3.97 0.41 15.00
N CYS A 151 -3.40 1.47 14.46
CA CYS A 151 -2.04 1.89 14.75
C CYS A 151 -1.96 2.11 16.26
N PHE A 152 -1.18 1.29 16.97
CA PHE A 152 -1.03 1.43 18.41
C PHE A 152 -0.51 2.83 18.70
N ASP A 153 -1.42 3.67 19.21
CA ASP A 153 -1.14 5.04 19.56
C ASP A 153 -0.04 5.02 20.61
N SER A 154 1.08 5.69 20.34
CA SER A 154 2.22 5.78 21.27
C SER A 154 1.95 6.72 22.44
N ASN A 155 0.67 6.94 22.78
CA ASN A 155 0.20 7.85 23.81
C ASN A 155 -0.47 7.14 24.98
N ILE A 156 0.16 6.07 25.49
CA ILE A 156 -0.17 5.56 26.82
C ILE A 156 1.12 5.54 27.66
N ASN A 157 1.07 6.34 28.73
CA ASN A 157 2.06 6.56 29.80
C ASN A 157 3.15 7.63 29.58
N LYS A 158 2.72 8.90 29.42
CA LYS A 158 3.25 9.97 30.28
C LYS A 158 2.24 10.26 31.39
N LYS A 159 2.14 9.34 32.36
CA LYS A 159 1.71 9.70 33.71
C LYS A 159 2.97 9.73 34.56
N THR A 160 3.35 10.94 34.91
CA THR A 160 4.32 11.30 35.95
C THR A 160 4.06 10.43 37.17
N ILE A 161 4.97 9.53 37.50
CA ILE A 161 5.14 9.09 38.88
C ILE A 161 6.16 10.06 39.44
N GLU A 162 5.66 11.07 40.15
CA GLU A 162 6.47 11.83 41.08
C GLU A 162 6.99 10.81 42.12
N VAL A 163 8.29 10.54 42.07
CA VAL A 163 8.98 9.92 43.19
C VAL A 163 9.06 11.01 44.26
N THR A 164 8.10 11.00 45.17
CA THR A 164 8.24 11.72 46.44
C THR A 164 9.28 10.98 47.27
N ASP A 165 10.52 11.43 47.19
CA ASP A 165 11.51 11.20 48.24
C ASP A 165 11.10 12.05 49.44
N ASN A 166 10.51 11.42 50.46
CA ASN A 166 10.40 12.00 51.79
C ASN A 166 11.06 11.04 52.80
N ASN A 167 12.16 11.51 53.36
CA ASN A 167 12.67 11.13 54.68
C ASN A 167 11.60 11.31 55.76
#